data_AF-A0A849WMZ8-F1
#
_entry.id   AF-A0A849WMZ8-F1
#
_cell.length_a   1.000
_cell.length_b   1.000
_cell.length_c   1.000
_cell.angle_alpha   90.00
_cell.angle_beta   90.00
_cell.angle_gamma   90.00
#
_symmetry.space_group_name_H-M   'P 1'
#
loop_
_entity.id
_entity.type
_entity.pdbx_description
1 polymer ?
#
loop_
_entity_poly.entity_id
_entity_poly.type
_entity_poly.pdbx_seq_one_letter_code
_entity_poly.pdbx_strand_id
1 'polypeptide(L)'
;MNQKVFVNRTLNLKKIKYIGLDMDHTLVRYNSEAFEGLSYSTIIKKLMIRKNYPETLKKLEFDYNFAIRGLVIDRKKGNLLKLNRYAAIRASYHGLKPLDFKTHQKLYRSTYIDLGDSGYMAIDTFFSISLAVLYAQIVDLKDSDTANIYPEYAQIADDILYALDEAHRDGSLKDEVKKNLDKYIIKDPTVVEGLEKFKKHGKKIFVLTNSDFHYTKLLMDYAINPFLKDHKTWADLFELVITFAHKPKFFYEKQSFLRVNPADGSMSNLNQPLGHGIYQGGNAFQFTDDLKLEGDEILYIGDHIYGDILRLKKDCNWRTAMVLEELEQEVHNNDRAEPLVREIEKLMEFKEPLEEQLTQLMTDKTENKSVNEDLINKLQDEISGVDSQISQLIKKQQSLYNLQWGQLMRAGNEESYLAYQVERYACVYMSKLSELLTLSPRTYFRAPRRPLSHENV
;
A
#
# COMPACT_ATOMS: atom_id res chain seq x y z
N MET A 1 0.65 -5.46 24.99
CA MET A 1 1.84 -5.61 24.14
C MET A 1 1.47 -5.05 22.78
N ASN A 2 2.06 -3.92 22.35
CA ASN A 2 1.77 -3.38 21.02
C ASN A 2 2.45 -4.28 19.99
N GLN A 3 1.69 -5.20 19.39
CA GLN A 3 2.17 -6.07 18.34
C GLN A 3 2.50 -5.22 17.12
N LYS A 4 3.80 -5.12 16.79
CA LYS A 4 4.31 -4.27 15.70
C LYS A 4 4.39 -4.98 14.35
N VAL A 5 4.31 -6.32 14.35
CA VAL A 5 4.30 -7.14 13.14
C VAL A 5 3.01 -7.96 13.11
N PHE A 6 2.20 -7.71 12.09
CA PHE A 6 0.89 -8.31 11.89
C PHE A 6 1.02 -9.57 11.01
N VAL A 7 0.27 -10.62 11.34
CA VAL A 7 0.50 -11.96 10.79
C VAL A 7 -0.73 -12.46 10.03
N ASN A 8 -0.60 -12.62 8.71
CA ASN A 8 -1.61 -13.23 7.86
C ASN A 8 -1.41 -14.75 7.71
N ARG A 9 -0.15 -15.18 7.65
CA ARG A 9 0.25 -16.59 7.49
C ARG A 9 1.44 -16.90 8.40
N THR A 10 1.46 -18.11 8.92
CA THR A 10 2.55 -18.61 9.75
C THR A 10 3.89 -18.47 9.03
N LEU A 11 4.88 -17.86 9.71
CA LEU A 11 6.22 -17.62 9.20
C LEU A 11 7.24 -18.00 10.28
N ASN A 12 8.09 -18.98 10.00
CA ASN A 12 9.13 -19.43 10.92
C ASN A 12 10.48 -18.84 10.49
N LEU A 13 10.93 -17.77 11.14
CA LEU A 13 12.22 -17.16 10.81
C LEU A 13 13.40 -18.09 11.03
N LYS A 14 13.27 -19.18 11.81
CA LYS A 14 14.35 -20.18 11.95
C LYS A 14 14.66 -20.89 10.62
N LYS A 15 13.67 -21.07 9.74
CA LYS A 15 13.84 -21.70 8.43
C LYS A 15 14.37 -20.74 7.35
N ILE A 16 14.15 -19.43 7.53
CA ILE A 16 14.61 -18.43 6.58
C ILE A 16 16.14 -18.33 6.64
N LYS A 17 16.83 -18.60 5.53
CA LYS A 17 18.29 -18.43 5.41
C LYS A 17 18.63 -17.05 4.86
N TYR A 18 17.87 -16.60 3.86
CA TYR A 18 18.10 -15.33 3.17
C TYR A 18 16.92 -14.37 3.36
N ILE A 19 17.22 -13.10 3.64
CA ILE A 19 16.25 -12.02 3.69
C ILE A 19 16.58 -11.02 2.58
N GLY A 20 15.71 -10.91 1.60
CA GLY A 20 15.78 -9.93 0.54
C GLY A 20 15.01 -8.67 0.93
N LEU A 21 15.60 -7.52 0.70
CA LEU A 21 15.00 -6.22 1.01
C LEU A 21 14.91 -5.40 -0.27
N ASP A 22 13.74 -4.83 -0.55
CA ASP A 22 13.72 -3.64 -1.40
C ASP A 22 14.52 -2.52 -0.72
N MET A 23 15.15 -1.67 -1.54
CA MET A 23 15.91 -0.55 -1.01
C MET A 23 15.00 0.64 -0.72
N ASP A 24 14.42 1.21 -1.78
CA ASP A 24 13.63 2.42 -1.69
C ASP A 24 12.32 2.11 -0.96
N HIS A 25 11.92 2.94 0.02
CA HIS A 25 10.70 2.81 0.83
C HIS A 25 10.60 1.57 1.77
N THR A 26 11.47 0.57 1.62
CA THR A 26 11.57 -0.56 2.55
C THR A 26 12.78 -0.46 3.50
N LEU A 27 14.01 -0.54 2.95
CA LEU A 27 15.24 -0.46 3.73
C LEU A 27 15.60 0.99 4.05
N VAL A 28 15.51 1.86 3.04
CA VAL A 28 15.74 3.30 3.13
C VAL A 28 14.38 3.99 3.13
N ARG A 29 14.05 4.62 4.25
CA ARG A 29 12.78 5.32 4.42
C ARG A 29 12.83 6.70 3.78
N TYR A 30 11.71 7.09 3.17
CA TYR A 30 11.53 8.40 2.59
C TYR A 30 10.55 9.23 3.42
N ASN A 31 10.70 10.55 3.39
CA ASN A 31 9.62 11.44 3.79
C ASN A 31 8.55 11.40 2.69
N SER A 32 7.51 10.60 2.92
CA SER A 32 6.46 10.31 1.95
C SER A 32 5.75 11.58 1.44
N GLU A 33 5.39 12.52 2.31
CA GLU A 33 4.74 13.77 1.88
C GLU A 33 5.65 14.63 1.00
N ALA A 34 6.92 14.81 1.41
CA ALA A 34 7.87 15.58 0.63
C ALA A 34 8.15 14.94 -0.74
N PHE A 35 8.26 13.61 -0.79
CA PHE A 35 8.53 12.87 -2.01
C PHE A 35 7.31 12.83 -2.95
N GLU A 36 6.10 12.66 -2.42
CA GLU A 36 4.86 12.76 -3.22
C GLU A 36 4.70 14.17 -3.82
N GLY A 37 5.00 15.23 -3.06
CA GLY A 37 4.98 16.60 -3.58
C GLY A 37 6.01 16.84 -4.69
N LEU A 38 7.20 16.23 -4.58
CA LEU A 38 8.20 16.25 -5.65
C LEU A 38 7.69 15.52 -6.90
N SER A 39 7.11 14.33 -6.72
CA SER A 39 6.53 13.53 -7.81
C SER A 39 5.42 14.29 -8.53
N TYR A 40 4.47 14.83 -7.77
CA TYR A 40 3.37 15.66 -8.26
C TYR A 40 3.86 16.83 -9.13
N SER A 41 4.78 17.64 -8.60
CA SER A 41 5.28 18.82 -9.34
C SER A 41 6.12 18.44 -10.58
N THR A 42 6.80 17.29 -10.54
CA THR A 42 7.56 16.77 -11.68
C THR A 42 6.65 16.27 -12.79
N ILE A 43 5.56 15.57 -12.44
CA ILE A 43 4.55 15.11 -13.40
C ILE A 43 3.93 16.31 -14.11
N ILE A 44 3.50 17.34 -13.38
CA ILE A 44 2.93 18.57 -13.99
C ILE A 44 3.87 19.15 -15.04
N LYS A 45 5.15 19.35 -14.70
CA LYS A 45 6.15 19.89 -15.64
C LYS A 45 6.25 19.04 -16.91
N LYS A 46 6.26 17.71 -16.77
CA LYS A 46 6.34 16.78 -17.89
C LYS A 46 5.09 16.78 -18.76
N LEU A 47 3.90 16.80 -18.17
CA LEU A 47 2.64 16.90 -18.92
C LEU A 47 2.60 18.18 -19.78
N MET A 48 3.02 19.30 -19.20
CA MET A 48 3.05 20.57 -19.93
C MET A 48 4.08 20.56 -21.07
N ILE A 49 5.30 20.10 -20.81
CA ILE A 49 6.41 20.15 -21.79
C ILE A 49 6.27 19.06 -22.88
N ARG A 50 5.87 17.85 -22.52
CA ARG A 50 5.88 16.67 -23.41
C ARG A 50 4.52 16.38 -24.04
N LYS A 51 3.43 16.75 -23.36
CA LYS A 51 2.05 16.42 -23.76
C LYS A 51 1.22 17.66 -24.06
N ASN A 52 1.81 18.86 -23.97
CA ASN A 52 1.15 20.15 -24.25
C ASN A 52 -0.10 20.39 -23.39
N TYR A 53 -0.11 19.93 -22.14
CA TYR A 53 -1.20 20.25 -21.22
C TYR A 53 -1.25 21.75 -20.94
N PRO A 54 -2.45 22.32 -20.71
CA PRO A 54 -2.61 23.76 -20.50
C PRO A 54 -1.82 24.32 -19.30
N GLU A 55 -1.45 25.59 -19.41
CA GLU A 55 -0.70 26.34 -18.39
C GLU A 55 -1.45 26.51 -17.06
N THR A 56 -2.76 26.26 -17.05
CA THR A 56 -3.61 26.22 -15.86
C THR A 56 -3.12 25.21 -14.82
N LEU A 57 -2.45 24.13 -15.24
CA LEU A 57 -1.87 23.13 -14.34
C LEU A 57 -0.86 23.74 -13.35
N LYS A 58 -0.19 24.85 -13.68
CA LYS A 58 0.75 25.53 -12.77
C LYS A 58 0.09 26.10 -11.51
N LYS A 59 -1.23 26.29 -11.54
CA LYS A 59 -2.00 26.83 -10.41
C LYS A 59 -2.50 25.75 -9.47
N LEU A 60 -2.33 24.47 -9.83
CA LEU A 60 -2.75 23.37 -8.98
C LEU A 60 -1.80 23.24 -7.77
N GLU A 61 -2.39 22.99 -6.61
CA GLU A 61 -1.67 22.80 -5.35
C GLU A 61 -1.79 21.34 -4.90
N PHE A 62 -0.71 20.81 -4.35
CA PHE A 62 -0.70 19.43 -3.88
C PHE A 62 -1.27 19.34 -2.47
N ASP A 63 -2.35 18.55 -2.31
CA ASP A 63 -2.89 18.16 -1.00
C ASP A 63 -2.63 16.66 -0.80
N TYR A 64 -1.66 16.34 0.06
CA TYR A 64 -1.31 14.96 0.40
C TYR A 64 -2.48 14.19 1.03
N ASN A 65 -3.37 14.88 1.74
CA ASN A 65 -4.48 14.24 2.46
C ASN A 65 -5.71 14.02 1.58
N PHE A 66 -5.76 14.50 0.34
CA PHE A 66 -6.92 14.28 -0.52
C PHE A 66 -7.08 12.82 -0.92
N ALA A 67 -5.98 12.08 -1.13
CA ALA A 67 -6.00 10.69 -1.56
C ALA A 67 -5.36 9.76 -0.52
N ILE A 68 -5.71 8.48 -0.57
CA ILE A 68 -5.06 7.42 0.20
C ILE A 68 -4.56 6.33 -0.75
N ARG A 69 -3.62 5.51 -0.29
CA ARG A 69 -3.15 4.35 -1.04
C ARG A 69 -4.27 3.31 -1.22
N GLY A 70 -4.27 2.62 -2.36
CA GLY A 70 -5.21 1.53 -2.66
C GLY A 70 -6.52 1.96 -3.32
N LEU A 71 -6.63 3.22 -3.76
CA LEU A 71 -7.71 3.68 -4.61
C LEU A 71 -7.60 3.09 -6.02
N VAL A 72 -8.69 3.17 -6.78
CA VAL A 72 -8.78 2.71 -8.17
C VAL A 72 -9.30 3.86 -9.05
N ILE A 73 -8.64 4.11 -10.16
CA ILE A 73 -9.09 5.04 -11.20
C ILE A 73 -10.03 4.33 -12.17
N ASP A 74 -11.24 4.86 -12.35
CA ASP A 74 -12.09 4.57 -13.51
C ASP A 74 -11.73 5.53 -14.64
N ARG A 75 -10.88 5.03 -15.55
CA ARG A 75 -10.33 5.79 -16.68
C ARG A 75 -11.42 6.24 -17.65
N LYS A 76 -12.53 5.48 -17.74
CA LYS A 76 -13.62 5.76 -18.67
C LYS A 76 -14.48 6.93 -18.17
N LYS A 77 -14.64 7.05 -16.85
CA LYS A 77 -15.57 8.02 -16.23
C LYS A 77 -14.90 9.18 -15.49
N GLY A 78 -13.57 9.22 -15.38
CA GLY A 78 -12.89 10.28 -14.65
C GLY A 78 -13.03 10.17 -13.13
N ASN A 79 -13.22 8.95 -12.60
CA ASN A 79 -13.54 8.75 -11.19
C ASN A 79 -12.41 8.11 -10.40
N LEU A 80 -12.29 8.49 -9.12
CA LEU A 80 -11.56 7.77 -8.10
C LEU A 80 -12.52 6.92 -7.26
N LEU A 81 -12.15 5.67 -7.03
CA LEU A 81 -12.99 4.68 -6.35
C LEU A 81 -12.25 4.07 -5.17
N LYS A 82 -12.95 3.95 -4.04
CA LYS A 82 -12.54 3.11 -2.92
C LYS A 82 -13.38 1.85 -2.90
N LEU A 83 -12.70 0.71 -2.90
CA LEU A 83 -13.34 -0.60 -3.02
C LEU A 83 -13.19 -1.44 -1.74
N ASN A 84 -14.15 -2.32 -1.49
CA ASN A 84 -13.99 -3.43 -0.54
C ASN A 84 -13.21 -4.61 -1.17
N ARG A 85 -12.97 -5.66 -0.39
CA ARG A 85 -12.30 -6.89 -0.82
C ARG A 85 -12.92 -7.60 -2.03
N TYR A 86 -14.20 -7.37 -2.30
CA TYR A 86 -14.97 -7.97 -3.40
C TYR A 86 -15.12 -7.03 -4.60
N ALA A 87 -14.36 -5.93 -4.64
CA ALA A 87 -14.44 -4.89 -5.67
C ALA A 87 -15.81 -4.16 -5.73
N ALA A 88 -16.54 -4.12 -4.63
CA ALA A 88 -17.71 -3.25 -4.46
C ALA A 88 -17.25 -1.83 -4.12
N ILE A 89 -17.81 -0.83 -4.81
CA ILE A 89 -17.51 0.57 -4.58
C ILE A 89 -18.17 1.03 -3.27
N ARG A 90 -17.35 1.57 -2.36
CA ARG A 90 -17.78 2.09 -1.05
C ARG A 90 -17.71 3.61 -0.97
N ALA A 91 -16.81 4.23 -1.71
CA ALA A 91 -16.78 5.67 -1.94
C ALA A 91 -16.32 5.94 -3.37
N SER A 92 -16.83 7.03 -3.97
CA SER A 92 -16.48 7.41 -5.33
C SER A 92 -16.49 8.92 -5.48
N TYR A 93 -15.50 9.44 -6.21
CA TYR A 93 -15.34 10.86 -6.52
C TYR A 93 -15.21 11.02 -8.03
N HIS A 94 -15.82 12.06 -8.58
CA HIS A 94 -15.56 12.53 -9.94
C HIS A 94 -14.72 13.79 -9.84
N GLY A 95 -13.48 13.71 -10.31
CA GLY A 95 -12.46 14.71 -9.97
C GLY A 95 -12.35 14.88 -8.44
N LEU A 96 -12.49 16.11 -7.94
CA LEU A 96 -12.42 16.41 -6.50
C LEU A 96 -13.78 16.31 -5.78
N LYS A 97 -14.87 16.03 -6.51
CA LYS A 97 -16.23 16.09 -5.99
C LYS A 97 -16.75 14.69 -5.63
N PRO A 98 -17.28 14.48 -4.41
CA PRO A 98 -17.89 13.20 -4.06
C PRO A 98 -19.13 12.95 -4.93
N LEU A 99 -19.27 11.73 -5.43
CA LEU A 99 -20.49 11.31 -6.14
C LEU A 99 -21.56 10.94 -5.12
N ASP A 100 -22.73 11.57 -5.23
CA ASP A 100 -23.89 11.18 -4.44
C ASP A 100 -24.41 9.79 -4.88
N PHE A 101 -25.18 9.14 -3.99
CA PHE A 101 -25.69 7.79 -4.21
C PHE A 101 -26.54 7.64 -5.49
N LYS A 102 -27.35 8.65 -5.85
CA LYS A 102 -28.20 8.59 -7.05
C LYS A 102 -27.36 8.72 -8.32
N THR A 103 -26.38 9.62 -8.33
CA THR A 103 -25.45 9.78 -9.44
C THR A 103 -24.59 8.54 -9.59
N HIS A 104 -24.11 7.97 -8.48
CA HIS A 104 -23.40 6.70 -8.46
C HIS A 104 -24.22 5.58 -9.10
N GLN A 105 -25.47 5.35 -8.68
CA GLN A 105 -26.33 4.29 -9.24
C GLN A 105 -26.60 4.45 -10.74
N LYS A 106 -26.68 5.69 -11.23
CA LYS A 106 -26.84 5.96 -12.66
C LYS A 106 -25.57 5.62 -13.45
N LEU A 107 -24.40 5.95 -12.90
CA LEU A 107 -23.10 5.72 -13.55
C LEU A 107 -22.66 4.25 -13.49
N TYR A 108 -22.92 3.59 -12.36
CA TYR A 108 -22.57 2.20 -12.09
C TYR A 108 -23.84 1.38 -11.92
N ARG A 109 -24.19 0.58 -12.94
CA ARG A 109 -25.35 -0.33 -12.92
C ARG A 109 -25.27 -1.39 -11.83
N SER A 110 -24.07 -1.62 -11.30
CA SER A 110 -23.76 -2.53 -10.20
C SER A 110 -22.78 -1.80 -9.27
N THR A 111 -22.90 -2.03 -7.97
CA THR A 111 -21.89 -1.57 -7.00
C THR A 111 -20.55 -2.28 -7.22
N TYR A 112 -20.54 -3.44 -7.88
CA TYR A 112 -19.34 -4.23 -8.16
C TYR A 112 -18.74 -3.87 -9.51
N ILE A 113 -17.41 -3.79 -9.55
CA ILE A 113 -16.64 -3.62 -10.78
C ILE A 113 -15.76 -4.82 -11.06
N ASP A 114 -15.45 -5.04 -12.34
CA ASP A 114 -14.48 -6.04 -12.77
C ASP A 114 -13.11 -5.39 -12.93
N LEU A 115 -12.20 -5.68 -11.99
CA LEU A 115 -10.81 -5.22 -12.05
C LEU A 115 -9.98 -5.89 -13.15
N GLY A 116 -10.54 -6.87 -13.88
CA GLY A 116 -9.99 -7.39 -15.12
C GLY A 116 -10.21 -6.46 -16.33
N ASP A 117 -11.17 -5.53 -16.26
CA ASP A 117 -11.40 -4.52 -17.30
C ASP A 117 -10.28 -3.46 -17.25
N SER A 118 -9.58 -3.28 -18.37
CA SER A 118 -8.50 -2.30 -18.53
C SER A 118 -8.95 -0.83 -18.38
N GLY A 119 -10.27 -0.59 -18.34
CA GLY A 119 -10.85 0.68 -17.94
C GLY A 119 -10.61 1.06 -16.48
N TYR A 120 -10.29 0.10 -15.62
CA TYR A 120 -9.93 0.35 -14.23
C TYR A 120 -8.43 0.22 -14.02
N MET A 121 -7.85 1.19 -13.32
CA MET A 121 -6.43 1.21 -12.96
C MET A 121 -6.33 1.23 -11.44
N ALA A 122 -5.94 0.11 -10.84
CA ALA A 122 -5.63 0.07 -9.42
C ALA A 122 -4.31 0.79 -9.16
N ILE A 123 -4.30 1.69 -8.17
CA ILE A 123 -3.12 2.46 -7.82
C ILE A 123 -2.52 1.86 -6.54
N ASP A 124 -1.48 1.04 -6.69
CA ASP A 124 -0.88 0.29 -5.59
C ASP A 124 0.55 0.74 -5.23
N THR A 125 1.03 1.82 -5.85
CA THR A 125 2.36 2.41 -5.64
C THR A 125 2.38 3.54 -4.61
N PHE A 126 3.54 3.87 -4.01
CA PHE A 126 3.62 5.03 -3.09
C PHE A 126 3.24 6.32 -3.80
N PHE A 127 3.68 6.47 -5.05
CA PHE A 127 3.31 7.56 -5.97
C PHE A 127 1.84 7.56 -6.40
N SER A 128 1.02 6.68 -5.81
CA SER A 128 -0.42 6.64 -6.02
C SER A 128 -1.11 7.90 -5.55
N ILE A 129 -0.61 8.55 -4.49
CA ILE A 129 -1.25 9.73 -3.91
C ILE A 129 -1.09 10.91 -4.89
N SER A 130 0.14 11.24 -5.29
CA SER A 130 0.40 12.30 -6.28
C SER A 130 -0.32 12.05 -7.60
N LEU A 131 -0.34 10.81 -8.08
CA LEU A 131 -1.07 10.41 -9.28
C LEU A 131 -2.58 10.61 -9.13
N ALA A 132 -3.18 10.13 -8.04
CA ALA A 132 -4.62 10.23 -7.79
C ALA A 132 -5.08 11.68 -7.60
N VAL A 133 -4.33 12.46 -6.81
CA VAL A 133 -4.59 13.89 -6.58
C VAL A 133 -4.54 14.64 -7.89
N LEU A 134 -3.48 14.47 -8.67
CA LEU A 134 -3.33 15.16 -9.95
C LEU A 134 -4.39 14.74 -10.97
N TYR A 135 -4.72 13.45 -11.03
CA TYR A 135 -5.79 12.94 -11.89
C TYR A 135 -7.12 13.61 -11.57
N ALA A 136 -7.49 13.63 -10.28
CA ALA A 136 -8.72 14.25 -9.82
C ALA A 136 -8.80 15.75 -10.16
N GLN A 137 -7.69 16.47 -9.97
CA GLN A 137 -7.60 17.90 -10.29
C GLN A 137 -7.71 18.18 -11.78
N ILE A 138 -7.06 17.37 -12.63
CA ILE A 138 -7.14 17.55 -14.08
C ILE A 138 -8.54 17.19 -14.61
N VAL A 139 -9.22 16.20 -14.02
CA VAL A 139 -10.64 15.92 -14.32
C VAL A 139 -11.50 17.14 -14.01
N ASP A 140 -11.35 17.74 -12.82
CA ASP A 140 -12.08 18.96 -12.44
C ASP A 140 -11.78 20.14 -13.38
N LEU A 141 -10.53 20.31 -13.81
CA LEU A 141 -10.15 21.33 -14.79
C LEU A 141 -10.80 21.05 -16.16
N LYS A 142 -10.72 19.82 -16.67
CA LYS A 142 -11.34 19.43 -17.95
C LYS A 142 -12.83 19.76 -17.99
N ASP A 143 -13.52 19.57 -16.86
CA ASP A 143 -14.96 19.78 -16.77
C ASP A 143 -15.36 21.25 -16.58
N SER A 144 -14.50 22.06 -15.97
CA SER A 144 -14.82 23.45 -15.60
C SER A 144 -14.19 24.51 -16.49
N ASP A 145 -13.04 24.22 -17.11
CA ASP A 145 -12.31 25.15 -17.95
C ASP A 145 -12.83 25.10 -19.39
N THR A 146 -13.64 26.08 -19.77
CA THR A 146 -14.18 26.22 -21.13
C THR A 146 -13.21 26.89 -22.11
N ALA A 147 -12.05 27.37 -21.64
CA ALA A 147 -11.10 28.14 -22.45
C ALA A 147 -9.97 27.27 -23.02
N ASN A 148 -9.61 26.18 -22.34
CA ASN A 148 -8.56 25.27 -22.79
C ASN A 148 -9.11 23.89 -23.14
N ILE A 149 -8.37 23.15 -23.97
CA ILE A 149 -8.72 21.79 -24.37
C ILE A 149 -7.85 20.81 -23.58
N TYR A 150 -8.50 19.83 -22.96
CA TYR A 150 -7.85 18.74 -22.22
C TYR A 150 -8.14 17.40 -22.90
N PRO A 151 -7.22 16.41 -22.82
CA PRO A 151 -7.46 15.06 -23.35
C PRO A 151 -8.64 14.35 -22.66
N GLU A 152 -9.07 13.22 -23.22
CA GLU A 152 -10.10 12.38 -22.57
C GLU A 152 -9.61 11.79 -21.24
N TYR A 153 -10.52 11.48 -20.32
CA TYR A 153 -10.18 11.01 -18.96
C TYR A 153 -9.22 9.81 -18.96
N ALA A 154 -9.39 8.89 -19.93
CA ALA A 154 -8.52 7.74 -20.05
C ALA A 154 -7.11 8.11 -20.48
N GLN A 155 -6.99 9.06 -21.42
CA GLN A 155 -5.71 9.58 -21.88
C GLN A 155 -5.00 10.39 -20.78
N ILE A 156 -5.77 11.13 -19.97
CA ILE A 156 -5.22 11.84 -18.80
C ILE A 156 -4.57 10.86 -17.83
N ALA A 157 -5.25 9.75 -17.50
CA ALA A 157 -4.69 8.72 -16.63
C ALA A 157 -3.39 8.13 -17.20
N ASP A 158 -3.38 7.84 -18.50
CA ASP A 158 -2.20 7.26 -19.17
C ASP A 158 -1.03 8.24 -19.27
N ASP A 159 -1.31 9.51 -19.55
CA ASP A 159 -0.28 10.55 -19.64
C ASP A 159 0.37 10.81 -18.28
N ILE A 160 -0.43 10.87 -17.21
CA ILE A 160 0.09 11.02 -15.84
C ILE A 160 0.98 9.82 -15.47
N LEU A 161 0.49 8.60 -15.70
CA LEU A 161 1.26 7.38 -15.41
C LEU A 161 2.56 7.36 -16.23
N TYR A 162 2.50 7.68 -17.52
CA TYR A 162 3.67 7.77 -18.38
C TYR A 162 4.67 8.82 -17.90
N ALA A 163 4.20 9.99 -17.47
CA ALA A 163 5.05 11.06 -16.97
C ALA A 163 5.74 10.68 -15.65
N LEU A 164 5.03 9.95 -14.77
CA LEU A 164 5.62 9.38 -13.55
C LEU A 164 6.69 8.33 -13.89
N ASP A 165 6.39 7.38 -14.77
CA ASP A 165 7.34 6.36 -15.23
C ASP A 165 8.58 6.99 -15.89
N GLU A 166 8.39 8.03 -16.70
CA GLU A 166 9.48 8.80 -17.30
C GLU A 166 10.34 9.48 -16.22
N ALA A 167 9.72 10.09 -15.21
CA ALA A 167 10.43 10.76 -14.12
C ALA A 167 11.30 9.84 -13.27
N HIS A 168 10.91 8.56 -13.14
CA HIS A 168 11.76 7.54 -12.54
C HIS A 168 12.91 7.09 -13.46
N ARG A 169 12.65 7.01 -14.76
CA ARG A 169 13.61 6.50 -15.75
C ARG A 169 14.70 7.50 -16.10
N ASP A 170 14.33 8.77 -16.26
CA ASP A 170 15.26 9.82 -16.70
C ASP A 170 16.03 10.47 -15.54
N GLY A 171 15.75 10.06 -14.30
CA GLY A 171 16.44 10.53 -13.10
C GLY A 171 15.89 11.82 -12.51
N SER A 172 14.82 12.41 -13.07
CA SER A 172 14.26 13.70 -12.60
C SER A 172 13.99 13.71 -11.09
N LEU A 173 13.40 12.63 -10.55
CA LEU A 173 13.13 12.51 -9.11
C LEU A 173 14.41 12.27 -8.31
N LYS A 174 15.23 11.32 -8.78
CA LYS A 174 16.47 10.94 -8.12
C LYS A 174 17.44 12.11 -8.01
N ASP A 175 17.58 12.92 -9.04
CA ASP A 175 18.50 14.04 -9.08
C ASP A 175 18.13 15.14 -8.10
N GLU A 176 16.84 15.35 -7.84
CA GLU A 176 16.40 16.29 -6.81
C GLU A 176 16.61 15.73 -5.41
N VAL A 177 16.38 14.44 -5.20
CA VAL A 177 16.68 13.75 -3.94
C VAL A 177 18.17 13.81 -3.63
N LYS A 178 19.05 13.55 -4.62
CA LYS A 178 20.51 13.63 -4.48
C LYS A 178 20.97 14.99 -3.96
N LYS A 179 20.32 16.08 -4.40
CA LYS A 179 20.67 17.45 -3.98
C LYS A 179 20.27 17.75 -2.53
N ASN A 180 19.23 17.08 -2.02
CA ASN A 180 18.57 17.43 -0.77
C ASN A 180 18.23 16.18 0.08
N LEU A 181 19.22 15.31 0.33
CA LEU A 181 18.98 14.03 1.03
C LEU A 181 18.29 14.20 2.39
N ASP A 182 18.66 15.20 3.19
CA ASP A 182 18.07 15.43 4.52
C ASP A 182 16.56 15.74 4.47
N LYS A 183 16.07 16.29 3.35
CA LYS A 183 14.64 16.58 3.16
C LYS A 183 13.84 15.32 2.85
N TYR A 184 14.42 14.41 2.08
CA TYR A 184 13.72 13.29 1.48
C TYR A 184 13.96 11.95 2.16
N ILE A 185 15.11 11.76 2.83
CA ILE A 185 15.52 10.48 3.40
C ILE A 185 15.45 10.53 4.92
N ILE A 186 14.72 9.59 5.50
CA ILE A 186 14.62 9.42 6.95
C ILE A 186 15.64 8.37 7.38
N LYS A 187 16.64 8.80 8.16
CA LYS A 187 17.62 7.89 8.77
C LYS A 187 17.00 7.15 9.95
N ASP A 188 17.15 5.84 9.98
CA ASP A 188 16.70 4.98 11.09
C ASP A 188 17.86 4.10 11.59
N PRO A 189 18.57 4.52 12.66
CA PRO A 189 19.67 3.73 13.23
C PRO A 189 19.23 2.34 13.68
N THR A 190 17.96 2.15 14.06
CA THR A 190 17.44 0.87 14.56
C THR A 190 17.36 -0.19 13.47
N VAL A 191 17.23 0.23 12.20
CA VAL A 191 17.32 -0.67 11.05
C VAL A 191 18.72 -1.26 10.97
N VAL A 192 19.78 -0.45 11.08
CA VAL A 192 21.17 -0.91 10.96
C VAL A 192 21.53 -1.87 12.08
N GLU A 193 21.21 -1.52 13.33
CA GLU A 193 21.41 -2.40 14.49
C GLU A 193 20.66 -3.74 14.33
N GLY A 194 19.45 -3.67 13.80
CA GLY A 194 18.61 -4.81 13.49
C GLY A 194 19.22 -5.74 12.42
N LEU A 195 19.76 -5.17 11.34
CA LEU A 195 20.43 -5.92 10.28
C LEU A 195 21.68 -6.64 10.81
N GLU A 196 22.53 -5.94 11.57
CA GLU A 196 23.73 -6.54 12.19
C GLU A 196 23.35 -7.68 13.14
N LYS A 197 22.30 -7.50 13.96
CA LYS A 197 21.76 -8.57 14.79
C LYS A 197 21.32 -9.78 13.95
N PHE A 198 20.55 -9.59 12.90
CA PHE A 198 20.08 -10.70 12.06
C PHE A 198 21.26 -11.44 11.41
N LYS A 199 22.27 -10.70 10.92
CA LYS A 199 23.50 -11.26 10.36
C LYS A 199 24.30 -12.06 11.39
N LYS A 200 24.47 -11.54 12.61
CA LYS A 200 25.13 -12.24 13.74
C LYS A 200 24.44 -13.56 14.11
N HIS A 201 23.13 -13.66 13.87
CA HIS A 201 22.35 -14.88 14.05
C HIS A 201 22.33 -15.79 12.81
N GLY A 202 23.26 -15.59 11.87
CA GLY A 202 23.47 -16.45 10.70
C GLY A 202 22.52 -16.20 9.54
N LYS A 203 21.73 -15.12 9.55
CA LYS A 203 20.93 -14.72 8.38
C LYS A 203 21.83 -14.08 7.34
N LYS A 204 21.58 -14.42 6.08
CA LYS A 204 22.14 -13.70 4.94
C LYS A 204 21.12 -12.66 4.49
N ILE A 205 21.57 -11.44 4.23
CA ILE A 205 20.68 -10.34 3.85
C ILE A 205 21.12 -9.85 2.48
N PHE A 206 20.19 -9.63 1.56
CA PHE A 206 20.49 -9.06 0.25
C PHE A 206 19.56 -7.89 -0.06
N VAL A 207 20.04 -6.98 -0.90
CA VAL A 207 19.25 -5.86 -1.43
C VAL A 207 18.83 -6.18 -2.86
N LEU A 208 17.58 -5.87 -3.21
CA LEU A 208 17.03 -6.05 -4.54
C LEU A 208 16.23 -4.80 -4.94
N THR A 209 16.85 -3.90 -5.69
CA THR A 209 16.27 -2.60 -6.05
C THR A 209 16.20 -2.38 -7.55
N ASN A 210 15.20 -1.62 -8.00
CA ASN A 210 15.11 -1.12 -9.37
C ASN A 210 16.03 0.09 -9.61
N SER A 211 16.62 0.65 -8.55
CA SER A 211 17.59 1.73 -8.66
C SER A 211 18.93 1.24 -9.20
N ASP A 212 19.65 2.14 -9.88
CA ASP A 212 20.99 1.92 -10.39
C ASP A 212 22.02 1.85 -9.26
N PHE A 213 23.21 1.32 -9.58
CA PHE A 213 24.29 1.17 -8.60
C PHE A 213 24.74 2.50 -7.98
N HIS A 214 24.86 3.58 -8.75
CA HIS A 214 25.39 4.85 -8.23
C HIS A 214 24.42 5.50 -7.25
N TYR A 215 23.12 5.51 -7.58
CA TYR A 215 22.08 5.99 -6.67
C TYR A 215 21.97 5.11 -5.42
N THR A 216 22.03 3.78 -5.58
CA THR A 216 22.05 2.82 -4.48
C THR A 216 23.21 3.11 -3.54
N LYS A 217 24.44 3.22 -4.08
CA LYS A 217 25.64 3.52 -3.30
C LYS A 217 25.47 4.82 -2.51
N LEU A 218 24.99 5.89 -3.14
CA LEU A 218 24.77 7.18 -2.46
C LEU A 218 23.82 7.05 -1.27
N LEU A 219 22.66 6.42 -1.46
CA LEU A 219 21.68 6.27 -0.38
C LEU A 219 22.18 5.39 0.74
N MET A 220 22.85 4.29 0.41
CA MET A 220 23.40 3.36 1.39
C MET A 220 24.55 4.00 2.18
N ASP A 221 25.39 4.80 1.52
CA ASP A 221 26.42 5.59 2.19
C ASP A 221 25.85 6.63 3.15
N TYR A 222 24.69 7.21 2.81
CA TYR A 222 24.05 8.24 3.62
C TYR A 222 23.17 7.69 4.75
N ALA A 223 22.44 6.59 4.52
CA ALA A 223 21.44 6.05 5.43
C ALA A 223 21.92 4.87 6.28
N ILE A 224 22.93 4.11 5.82
CA ILE A 224 23.41 2.89 6.50
C ILE A 224 24.78 3.10 7.15
N ASN A 225 25.79 3.52 6.38
CA ASN A 225 27.18 3.63 6.88
C ASN A 225 27.32 4.41 8.19
N PRO A 226 26.63 5.55 8.43
CA PRO A 226 26.82 6.33 9.65
C PRO A 226 26.45 5.59 10.94
N PHE A 227 25.74 4.46 10.85
CA PHE A 227 25.23 3.72 12.00
C PHE A 227 25.82 2.30 12.13
N LEU A 228 26.74 1.90 11.24
CA LEU A 228 27.41 0.60 11.33
C LEU A 228 28.34 0.55 12.55
N LYS A 229 28.34 -0.59 13.25
CA LYS A 229 29.21 -0.83 14.43
C LYS A 229 30.16 -2.00 14.20
N ASP A 230 29.67 -3.08 13.59
CA ASP A 230 30.40 -4.33 13.40
C ASP A 230 31.02 -4.45 11.99
N HIS A 231 30.71 -3.51 11.08
CA HIS A 231 31.11 -3.53 9.67
C HIS A 231 31.69 -2.19 9.21
N LYS A 232 32.58 -2.19 8.21
CA LYS A 232 33.20 -0.96 7.70
C LYS A 232 32.29 -0.23 6.71
N THR A 233 31.61 -0.99 5.86
CA THR A 233 30.74 -0.45 4.82
C THR A 233 29.46 -1.25 4.72
N TRP A 234 28.41 -0.65 4.16
CA TRP A 234 27.16 -1.35 3.88
C TRP A 234 27.38 -2.58 2.98
N ALA A 235 28.36 -2.55 2.07
CA ALA A 235 28.70 -3.69 1.22
C ALA A 235 29.15 -4.91 2.04
N ASP A 236 29.79 -4.71 3.20
CA ASP A 236 30.16 -5.80 4.10
C ASP A 236 28.95 -6.39 4.83
N LEU A 237 27.87 -5.61 5.01
CA LEU A 237 26.64 -6.03 5.70
C LEU A 237 25.79 -6.95 4.82
N PHE A 238 25.65 -6.65 3.53
CA PHE A 238 24.81 -7.42 2.61
C PHE A 238 25.58 -8.52 1.90
N GLU A 239 25.00 -9.72 1.84
CA GLU A 239 25.56 -10.84 1.09
C GLU A 239 25.55 -10.54 -0.40
N LEU A 240 24.44 -10.04 -0.94
CA LEU A 240 24.33 -9.61 -2.34
C LEU A 240 23.60 -8.27 -2.44
N VAL A 241 23.93 -7.50 -3.46
CA VAL A 241 23.26 -6.23 -3.77
C VAL A 241 22.93 -6.25 -5.25
N ILE A 242 21.65 -6.37 -5.58
CA ILE A 242 21.17 -6.48 -6.95
C ILE A 242 20.47 -5.16 -7.31
N THR A 243 21.09 -4.43 -8.22
CA THR A 243 20.63 -3.13 -8.74
C THR A 243 19.94 -3.31 -10.08
N PHE A 244 19.14 -2.33 -10.51
CA PHE A 244 18.35 -2.43 -11.75
C PHE A 244 17.67 -3.81 -11.91
N ALA A 245 17.03 -4.28 -10.85
CA ALA A 245 16.45 -5.62 -10.82
C ALA A 245 15.31 -5.82 -11.83
N HIS A 246 14.70 -4.73 -12.33
CA HIS A 246 13.54 -4.76 -13.22
C HIS A 246 12.33 -5.50 -12.60
N LYS A 247 12.13 -5.41 -11.29
CA LYS A 247 10.94 -5.93 -10.61
C LYS A 247 9.67 -5.34 -11.24
N PRO A 248 8.61 -6.13 -11.47
CA PRO A 248 8.44 -7.51 -11.01
C PRO A 248 9.09 -8.59 -11.89
N LYS A 249 9.68 -8.24 -13.05
CA LYS A 249 10.21 -9.20 -14.03
C LYS A 249 11.31 -10.08 -13.46
N PHE A 250 12.11 -9.57 -12.53
CA PHE A 250 13.10 -10.36 -11.78
C PHE A 250 12.55 -11.70 -11.27
N PHE A 251 11.29 -11.71 -10.84
CA PHE A 251 10.69 -12.85 -10.17
C PHE A 251 10.14 -13.92 -11.12
N TYR A 252 9.93 -13.62 -12.40
CA TYR A 252 9.26 -14.53 -13.35
C TYR A 252 9.89 -14.59 -14.75
N GLU A 253 10.73 -13.63 -15.13
CA GLU A 253 11.52 -13.67 -16.37
C GLU A 253 12.95 -14.15 -16.08
N LYS A 254 13.63 -14.72 -17.08
CA LYS A 254 15.01 -15.20 -16.97
C LYS A 254 16.02 -14.21 -17.57
N GLN A 255 16.11 -13.03 -16.98
CA GLN A 255 17.11 -12.04 -17.37
C GLN A 255 18.49 -12.41 -16.79
N SER A 256 19.56 -12.14 -17.52
CA SER A 256 20.93 -12.48 -17.08
C SER A 256 21.43 -11.52 -15.99
N PHE A 257 22.27 -12.03 -15.10
CA PHE A 257 23.02 -11.19 -14.15
C PHE A 257 24.25 -10.58 -14.81
N LEU A 258 24.54 -9.33 -14.46
CA LEU A 258 25.82 -8.68 -14.69
C LEU A 258 26.52 -8.46 -13.34
N ARG A 259 27.82 -8.72 -13.26
CA ARG A 259 28.63 -8.38 -12.09
C ARG A 259 29.07 -6.93 -12.17
N VAL A 260 28.84 -6.17 -11.11
CA VAL A 260 29.17 -4.75 -11.00
C VAL A 260 30.46 -4.60 -10.20
N ASN A 261 31.43 -3.85 -10.73
CA ASN A 261 32.62 -3.47 -9.99
C ASN A 261 32.27 -2.34 -9.01
N PRO A 262 32.45 -2.52 -7.69
CA PRO A 262 32.08 -1.52 -6.70
C PRO A 262 32.91 -0.22 -6.77
N ALA A 263 34.09 -0.25 -7.40
CA ALA A 263 34.98 0.89 -7.48
C ALA A 263 34.53 1.93 -8.51
N ASP A 264 34.12 1.47 -9.70
CA ASP A 264 33.83 2.34 -10.85
C ASP A 264 32.43 2.12 -11.47
N GLY A 265 31.70 1.09 -11.05
CA GLY A 265 30.38 0.74 -11.59
C GLY A 265 30.42 -0.01 -12.92
N SER A 266 31.61 -0.37 -13.43
CA SER A 266 31.74 -1.15 -14.66
C SER A 266 31.11 -2.54 -14.52
N MET A 267 30.58 -3.05 -15.62
CA MET A 267 29.82 -4.30 -15.65
C MET A 267 30.53 -5.37 -16.48
N SER A 268 30.43 -6.62 -16.02
CA SER A 268 30.90 -7.79 -16.75
C SER A 268 29.86 -8.90 -16.73
N ASN A 269 29.82 -9.72 -17.77
CA ASN A 269 28.95 -10.89 -17.82
C ASN A 269 29.30 -11.87 -16.68
N LEU A 270 28.27 -12.45 -16.07
CA LEU A 270 28.46 -13.43 -15.02
C LEU A 270 28.74 -14.81 -15.62
N ASN A 271 29.97 -15.32 -15.43
CA ASN A 271 30.40 -16.64 -15.91
C ASN A 271 30.54 -17.69 -14.78
N GLN A 272 30.21 -17.32 -13.55
CA GLN A 272 30.31 -18.17 -12.36
C GLN A 272 29.02 -18.09 -11.56
N PRO A 273 28.71 -19.10 -10.72
CA PRO A 273 27.56 -19.02 -9.82
C PRO A 273 27.60 -17.75 -8.96
N LEU A 274 26.43 -17.21 -8.64
CA LEU A 274 26.30 -16.08 -7.73
C LEU A 274 26.99 -16.33 -6.39
N GLY A 275 27.69 -15.31 -5.91
CA GLY A 275 28.29 -15.27 -4.59
C GLY A 275 28.27 -13.85 -4.04
N HIS A 276 29.04 -13.60 -2.98
CA HIS A 276 29.10 -12.27 -2.38
C HIS A 276 29.53 -11.20 -3.39
N GLY A 277 28.76 -10.12 -3.51
CA GLY A 277 29.06 -9.02 -4.42
C GLY A 277 27.87 -8.19 -4.86
N ILE A 278 28.14 -7.28 -5.81
CA ILE A 278 27.18 -6.35 -6.38
C ILE A 278 26.87 -6.78 -7.82
N TYR A 279 25.60 -6.78 -8.17
CA TYR A 279 25.10 -7.24 -9.45
C TYR A 279 24.05 -6.28 -10.03
N GLN A 280 23.78 -6.46 -11.31
CA GLN A 280 22.72 -5.77 -12.03
C GLN A 280 21.82 -6.76 -12.77
N GLY A 281 20.50 -6.50 -12.75
CA GLY A 281 19.49 -7.31 -13.44
C GLY A 281 19.29 -8.67 -12.79
N GLY A 282 19.35 -9.74 -13.59
CA GLY A 282 19.23 -11.10 -13.11
C GLY A 282 17.78 -11.58 -12.91
N ASN A 283 17.67 -12.74 -12.28
CA ASN A 283 16.39 -13.39 -12.01
C ASN A 283 16.40 -14.26 -10.75
N ALA A 284 15.22 -14.43 -10.15
CA ALA A 284 15.02 -15.20 -8.92
C ALA A 284 15.33 -16.70 -9.08
N PHE A 285 15.16 -17.27 -10.29
CA PHE A 285 15.45 -18.69 -10.54
C PHE A 285 16.94 -18.98 -10.42
N GLN A 286 17.78 -18.25 -11.17
CA GLN A 286 19.23 -18.38 -11.09
C GLN A 286 19.75 -18.01 -9.69
N PHE A 287 19.18 -16.98 -9.05
CA PHE A 287 19.53 -16.63 -7.66
C PHE A 287 19.32 -17.81 -6.70
N THR A 288 18.16 -18.47 -6.79
CA THR A 288 17.79 -19.57 -5.90
C THR A 288 18.66 -20.81 -6.18
N ASP A 289 18.91 -21.13 -7.45
CA ASP A 289 19.71 -22.28 -7.89
C ASP A 289 21.19 -22.13 -7.54
N ASP A 290 21.81 -21.00 -7.91
CA ASP A 290 23.24 -20.74 -7.67
C ASP A 290 23.58 -20.76 -6.17
N LEU A 291 22.67 -20.26 -5.33
CA LEU A 291 22.82 -20.24 -3.87
C LEU A 291 22.36 -21.53 -3.18
N LYS A 292 21.85 -22.51 -3.93
CA LYS A 292 21.38 -23.82 -3.43
C LYS A 292 20.35 -23.68 -2.32
N LEU A 293 19.35 -22.83 -2.55
CA LEU A 293 18.27 -22.53 -1.61
C LEU A 293 16.97 -23.17 -2.08
N GLU A 294 16.10 -23.49 -1.12
CA GLU A 294 14.68 -23.69 -1.41
C GLU A 294 13.95 -22.35 -1.34
N GLY A 295 12.92 -22.17 -2.17
CA GLY A 295 12.20 -20.88 -2.23
C GLY A 295 11.64 -20.44 -0.87
N ASP A 296 11.13 -21.37 -0.06
CA ASP A 296 10.55 -21.06 1.26
C ASP A 296 11.59 -20.73 2.34
N GLU A 297 12.88 -20.85 2.03
CA GLU A 297 14.01 -20.40 2.85
C GLU A 297 14.39 -18.93 2.58
N ILE A 298 13.77 -18.29 1.59
CA ILE A 298 13.99 -16.89 1.22
C ILE A 298 12.77 -16.07 1.63
N LEU A 299 13.00 -14.99 2.38
CA LEU A 299 12.00 -13.99 2.71
C LEU A 299 12.31 -12.69 1.99
N TYR A 300 11.51 -12.31 1.01
CA TYR A 300 11.56 -10.99 0.41
C TYR A 300 10.61 -10.02 1.13
N ILE A 301 11.11 -8.84 1.43
CA ILE A 301 10.38 -7.74 2.06
C ILE A 301 10.43 -6.56 1.10
N GLY A 302 9.26 -6.13 0.66
CA GLY A 302 9.09 -4.94 -0.15
C GLY A 302 7.95 -4.10 0.39
N ASP A 303 7.67 -3.02 -0.29
CA ASP A 303 6.66 -2.05 0.12
C ASP A 303 5.57 -1.90 -0.95
N HIS A 304 5.74 -2.51 -2.14
CA HIS A 304 4.76 -2.55 -3.21
C HIS A 304 4.05 -3.91 -3.34
N ILE A 305 2.85 -3.96 -3.93
CA ILE A 305 2.14 -5.23 -4.14
C ILE A 305 2.40 -5.76 -5.56
N TYR A 306 2.14 -4.98 -6.61
CA TYR A 306 2.29 -5.46 -7.98
C TYR A 306 3.74 -5.48 -8.47
N GLY A 307 4.54 -4.48 -8.08
CA GLY A 307 5.97 -4.42 -8.41
C GLY A 307 6.79 -5.52 -7.74
N ASP A 308 6.33 -6.00 -6.58
CA ASP A 308 7.14 -6.82 -5.67
C ASP A 308 6.54 -8.21 -5.38
N ILE A 309 5.21 -8.36 -5.21
CA ILE A 309 4.64 -9.52 -4.50
C ILE A 309 3.55 -10.29 -5.28
N LEU A 310 2.78 -9.63 -6.15
CA LEU A 310 1.62 -10.23 -6.83
C LEU A 310 2.03 -11.37 -7.76
N ARG A 311 3.14 -11.19 -8.47
CA ARG A 311 3.73 -12.21 -9.36
C ARG A 311 4.59 -13.23 -8.61
N LEU A 312 5.14 -12.86 -7.46
CA LEU A 312 5.91 -13.79 -6.62
C LEU A 312 5.08 -15.03 -6.36
N LYS A 313 3.87 -14.93 -5.80
CA LYS A 313 3.10 -16.10 -5.40
C LYS A 313 2.66 -17.07 -6.51
N LYS A 314 2.64 -16.64 -7.77
CA LYS A 314 2.23 -17.50 -8.89
C LYS A 314 3.42 -18.23 -9.50
N ASP A 315 4.54 -17.54 -9.62
CA ASP A 315 5.68 -17.98 -10.44
C ASP A 315 6.99 -18.13 -9.62
N CYS A 316 6.97 -17.77 -8.33
CA CYS A 316 8.11 -17.82 -7.41
C CYS A 316 7.70 -18.31 -6.00
N ASN A 317 8.46 -19.25 -5.45
CA ASN A 317 8.12 -19.88 -4.16
C ASN A 317 8.68 -19.13 -2.94
N TRP A 318 9.13 -17.87 -3.10
CA TRP A 318 9.67 -17.08 -2.01
C TRP A 318 8.60 -16.69 -0.98
N ARG A 319 9.01 -16.62 0.28
CA ARG A 319 8.20 -16.00 1.33
C ARG A 319 8.21 -14.50 1.16
N THR A 320 7.11 -13.86 1.48
CA THR A 320 6.90 -12.44 1.23
C THR A 320 6.38 -11.74 2.48
N ALA A 321 6.92 -10.57 2.76
CA ALA A 321 6.44 -9.65 3.77
C ALA A 321 6.33 -8.24 3.19
N MET A 322 5.54 -7.39 3.83
CA MET A 322 5.24 -6.05 3.32
C MET A 322 5.43 -4.96 4.36
N VAL A 323 6.12 -3.89 3.97
CA VAL A 323 6.17 -2.62 4.70
C VAL A 323 5.05 -1.71 4.15
N LEU A 324 4.23 -1.16 5.04
CA LEU A 324 3.11 -0.27 4.72
C LEU A 324 3.16 0.92 5.68
N GLU A 325 3.87 1.99 5.31
CA GLU A 325 4.17 3.11 6.22
C GLU A 325 2.90 3.81 6.73
N GLU A 326 1.89 3.92 5.87
CA GLU A 326 0.59 4.55 6.17
C GLU A 326 -0.17 3.82 7.30
N LEU A 327 0.19 2.57 7.58
CA LEU A 327 -0.39 1.78 8.66
C LEU A 327 -0.07 2.38 10.04
N GLU A 328 1.06 3.08 10.22
CA GLU A 328 1.43 3.68 11.50
C GLU A 328 0.34 4.66 11.98
N GLN A 329 -0.14 5.52 11.07
CA GLN A 329 -1.21 6.46 11.37
C GLN A 329 -2.56 5.76 11.59
N GLU A 330 -2.88 4.73 10.81
CA GLU A 330 -4.13 3.99 10.99
C GLU A 330 -4.18 3.26 12.33
N VAL A 331 -3.09 2.62 12.75
CA VAL A 331 -3.00 1.95 14.07
C VAL A 331 -3.20 2.97 15.19
N HIS A 332 -2.52 4.12 15.12
CA HIS A 332 -2.70 5.18 16.12
C HIS A 332 -4.15 5.70 16.18
N ASN A 333 -4.80 5.86 15.02
CA ASN A 333 -6.18 6.29 14.95
C ASN A 333 -7.16 5.22 15.45
N ASN A 334 -6.87 3.93 15.24
CA ASN A 334 -7.66 2.83 15.80
C ASN A 334 -7.61 2.82 17.33
N ASP A 335 -6.43 3.04 17.93
CA ASP A 335 -6.30 3.13 19.39
C ASP A 335 -7.15 4.29 19.97
N ARG A 336 -7.23 5.41 19.24
CA ARG A 336 -8.07 6.57 19.60
C ARG A 336 -9.56 6.31 19.37
N ALA A 337 -9.91 5.52 18.36
CA ALA A 337 -11.28 5.18 18.01
C ALA A 337 -11.86 4.09 18.92
N GLU A 338 -11.03 3.27 19.56
CA GLU A 338 -11.41 2.13 20.39
C GLU A 338 -12.53 2.43 21.42
N PRO A 339 -12.51 3.55 22.17
CA PRO A 339 -13.62 3.86 23.08
C PRO A 339 -14.95 4.08 22.36
N LEU A 340 -14.93 4.72 21.19
CA LEU A 340 -16.12 4.96 20.38
C LEU A 340 -16.64 3.65 19.77
N VAL A 341 -15.74 2.78 19.31
CA VAL A 341 -16.09 1.45 18.78
C VAL A 341 -16.81 0.63 19.85
N ARG A 342 -16.27 0.57 21.06
CA ARG A 342 -16.91 -0.15 22.18
C ARG A 342 -18.28 0.40 22.56
N GLU A 343 -18.48 1.71 22.43
CA GLU A 343 -19.78 2.32 22.68
C GLU A 343 -20.78 1.98 21.58
N ILE A 344 -20.34 2.00 20.31
CA ILE A 344 -21.16 1.56 19.17
C ILE A 344 -21.55 0.09 19.32
N GLU A 345 -20.60 -0.79 19.66
CA GLU A 345 -20.86 -2.23 19.87
C GLU A 345 -21.90 -2.47 20.95
N LYS A 346 -21.80 -1.79 22.10
CA LYS A 346 -22.80 -1.88 23.18
C LYS A 346 -24.19 -1.42 22.75
N LEU A 347 -24.27 -0.34 21.98
CA LEU A 347 -25.54 0.15 21.46
C LEU A 347 -26.14 -0.81 20.42
N MET A 348 -25.30 -1.44 19.59
CA MET A 348 -25.73 -2.50 18.66
C MET A 348 -26.25 -3.74 19.40
N GLU A 349 -25.52 -4.23 20.40
CA GLU A 349 -25.95 -5.35 21.25
C GLU A 349 -27.28 -5.07 21.96
N PHE A 350 -27.52 -3.81 22.34
CA PHE A 350 -28.81 -3.38 22.90
C PHE A 350 -29.91 -3.28 21.84
N LYS A 351 -29.58 -2.83 20.62
CA LYS A 351 -30.52 -2.59 19.53
C LYS A 351 -31.03 -3.87 18.89
N GLU A 352 -30.17 -4.85 18.68
CA GLU A 352 -30.47 -6.07 17.93
C GLU A 352 -31.71 -6.84 18.47
N PRO A 353 -31.86 -7.08 19.79
CA PRO A 353 -33.07 -7.74 20.33
C PRO A 353 -34.35 -6.91 20.13
N LEU A 354 -34.26 -5.58 20.14
CA LEU A 354 -35.41 -4.70 19.91
C LEU A 354 -35.87 -4.79 18.45
N GLU A 355 -34.92 -4.82 17.51
CA GLU A 355 -35.20 -5.02 16.08
C GLU A 355 -35.80 -6.40 15.80
N GLU A 356 -35.30 -7.45 16.46
CA GLU A 356 -35.85 -8.80 16.35
C GLU A 356 -37.30 -8.85 16.87
N GLN A 357 -37.57 -8.27 18.05
CA GLN A 357 -38.90 -8.21 18.62
C GLN A 357 -39.87 -7.41 17.72
N LEU A 358 -39.43 -6.25 17.22
CA LEU A 358 -40.22 -5.43 16.31
C LEU A 358 -40.53 -6.18 15.01
N THR A 359 -39.54 -6.89 14.46
CA THR A 359 -39.71 -7.69 13.24
C THR A 359 -40.73 -8.81 13.46
N GLN A 360 -40.65 -9.52 14.58
CA GLN A 360 -41.63 -10.57 14.91
C GLN A 360 -43.06 -10.02 15.04
N LEU A 361 -43.22 -8.88 15.72
CA LEU A 361 -44.53 -8.22 15.85
C LEU A 361 -45.08 -7.75 14.49
N MET A 362 -44.22 -7.23 13.61
CA MET A 362 -44.62 -6.84 12.25
C MET A 362 -45.06 -8.04 11.40
N THR A 363 -44.38 -9.18 11.54
CA THR A 363 -44.80 -10.45 10.90
C THR A 363 -46.14 -10.92 11.45
N ASP A 364 -46.30 -10.97 12.78
CA ASP A 364 -47.54 -11.41 13.43
C ASP A 364 -48.74 -10.53 13.03
N LYS A 365 -48.53 -9.21 12.91
CA LYS A 365 -49.52 -8.26 12.40
C LYS A 365 -49.93 -8.57 10.96
N THR A 366 -48.95 -8.88 10.09
CA THR A 366 -49.19 -9.22 8.68
C THR A 366 -49.91 -10.57 8.54
N GLU A 367 -49.66 -11.51 9.45
CA GLU A 367 -50.35 -12.81 9.55
C GLU A 367 -51.73 -12.73 10.23
N ASN A 368 -52.24 -11.53 10.50
CA ASN A 368 -53.53 -11.25 11.18
C ASN A 368 -53.63 -11.81 12.61
N LYS A 369 -52.50 -11.94 13.31
CA LYS A 369 -52.51 -12.23 14.75
C LYS A 369 -52.75 -10.93 15.53
N SER A 370 -53.30 -11.07 16.75
CA SER A 370 -53.47 -9.93 17.65
C SER A 370 -52.10 -9.45 18.14
N VAL A 371 -51.79 -8.19 17.90
CA VAL A 371 -50.54 -7.54 18.31
C VAL A 371 -50.83 -6.28 19.12
N ASN A 372 -49.85 -5.86 19.93
CA ASN A 372 -49.92 -4.61 20.68
C ASN A 372 -49.29 -3.47 19.86
N GLU A 373 -50.13 -2.61 19.28
CA GLU A 373 -49.69 -1.46 18.47
C GLU A 373 -48.91 -0.42 19.28
N ASP A 374 -49.23 -0.23 20.57
CA ASP A 374 -48.50 0.71 21.43
C ASP A 374 -47.06 0.24 21.67
N LEU A 375 -46.86 -1.07 21.78
CA LEU A 375 -45.53 -1.67 21.89
C LEU A 375 -44.72 -1.50 20.59
N ILE A 376 -45.35 -1.64 19.42
CA ILE A 376 -44.71 -1.40 18.12
C ILE A 376 -44.20 0.05 18.04
N ASN A 377 -45.05 1.02 18.35
CA ASN A 377 -44.67 2.44 18.33
C ASN A 377 -43.53 2.72 19.31
N LYS A 378 -43.61 2.16 20.52
CA LYS A 378 -42.56 2.31 21.54
C LYS A 378 -41.21 1.76 21.07
N LEU A 379 -41.20 0.55 20.48
CA LEU A 379 -39.98 -0.07 19.96
C LEU A 379 -39.39 0.75 18.80
N GLN A 380 -40.24 1.27 17.90
CA GLN A 380 -39.79 2.13 16.81
C GLN A 380 -39.12 3.41 17.31
N ASP A 381 -39.72 4.07 18.31
CA ASP A 381 -39.15 5.28 18.92
C ASP A 381 -37.82 4.99 19.62
N GLU A 382 -37.72 3.88 20.35
CA GLU A 382 -36.51 3.46 21.05
C GLU A 382 -35.37 3.11 20.08
N ILE A 383 -35.67 2.33 19.03
CA ILE A 383 -34.71 1.99 17.96
C ILE A 383 -34.24 3.26 17.24
N SER A 384 -35.14 4.16 16.87
CA SER A 384 -34.80 5.43 16.22
C SER A 384 -33.89 6.31 17.10
N GLY A 385 -34.15 6.34 18.41
CA GLY A 385 -33.30 7.02 19.39
C GLY A 385 -31.88 6.44 19.46
N VAL A 386 -31.76 5.11 19.44
CA VAL A 386 -30.46 4.42 19.43
C VAL A 386 -29.74 4.61 18.09
N ASP A 387 -30.43 4.53 16.95
CA ASP A 387 -29.86 4.77 15.62
C ASP A 387 -29.26 6.16 15.48
N SER A 388 -29.90 7.18 16.06
CA SER A 388 -29.38 8.55 16.10
C SER A 388 -28.07 8.63 16.88
N GLN A 389 -27.97 7.95 18.03
CA GLN A 389 -26.75 7.89 18.84
C GLN A 389 -25.62 7.17 18.10
N ILE A 390 -25.90 5.98 17.55
CA ILE A 390 -24.94 5.21 16.75
C ILE A 390 -24.44 6.04 15.57
N SER A 391 -25.35 6.71 14.84
CA SER A 391 -24.98 7.55 13.70
C SER A 391 -24.05 8.71 14.08
N GLN A 392 -24.24 9.32 15.25
CA GLN A 392 -23.34 10.37 15.75
C GLN A 392 -21.98 9.82 16.14
N LEU A 393 -21.93 8.65 16.78
CA LEU A 393 -20.67 7.98 17.15
C LEU A 393 -19.88 7.55 15.91
N ILE A 394 -20.54 6.99 14.90
CA ILE A 394 -19.91 6.64 13.62
C ILE A 394 -19.29 7.87 12.95
N LYS A 395 -19.98 9.02 12.94
CA LYS A 395 -19.41 10.27 12.39
C LYS A 395 -18.18 10.73 13.17
N LYS A 396 -18.20 10.65 14.51
CA LYS A 396 -17.05 10.97 15.37
C LYS A 396 -15.88 9.99 15.17
N GLN A 397 -16.18 8.72 14.93
CA GLN A 397 -15.18 7.70 14.63
C GLN A 397 -14.53 7.98 13.27
N GLN A 398 -15.33 8.25 12.24
CA GLN A 398 -14.86 8.50 10.88
C GLN A 398 -13.98 9.75 10.79
N SER A 399 -14.24 10.79 11.59
CA SER A 399 -13.42 12.01 11.61
C SER A 399 -12.01 11.82 12.18
N LEU A 400 -11.70 10.65 12.75
CA LEU A 400 -10.34 10.30 13.18
C LEU A 400 -9.45 9.83 12.02
N TYR A 401 -10.03 9.51 10.87
CA TYR A 401 -9.33 9.00 9.70
C TYR A 401 -9.32 10.04 8.56
N ASN A 402 -8.86 9.63 7.37
CA ASN A 402 -8.91 10.48 6.19
C ASN A 402 -10.37 10.95 5.91
N LEU A 403 -10.58 12.24 5.69
CA LEU A 403 -11.93 12.81 5.60
C LEU A 403 -12.70 12.36 4.36
N GLN A 404 -12.00 12.14 3.25
CA GLN A 404 -12.57 11.77 1.96
C GLN A 404 -12.77 10.25 1.85
N TRP A 405 -11.80 9.49 2.35
CA TRP A 405 -11.72 8.07 2.09
C TRP A 405 -11.84 7.20 3.34
N GLY A 406 -11.74 7.74 4.55
CA GLY A 406 -11.79 6.97 5.80
C GLY A 406 -10.54 6.11 6.04
N GLN A 407 -10.73 4.92 6.61
CA GLN A 407 -9.65 3.98 6.95
C GLN A 407 -8.92 3.41 5.73
N LEU A 408 -7.64 3.11 5.85
CA LEU A 408 -6.83 2.50 4.78
C LEU A 408 -7.23 1.04 4.55
N MET A 409 -7.36 0.26 5.63
CA MET A 409 -7.56 -1.19 5.58
C MET A 409 -9.04 -1.61 5.64
N ARG A 410 -9.97 -0.65 5.76
CA ARG A 410 -11.43 -0.90 5.78
C ARG A 410 -12.15 -0.14 4.69
N ALA A 411 -13.22 -0.72 4.17
CA ALA A 411 -14.15 -0.08 3.25
C ALA A 411 -15.58 -0.35 3.74
N GLY A 412 -16.08 0.53 4.62
CA GLY A 412 -17.21 0.22 5.48
C GLY A 412 -16.81 -0.80 6.55
N ASN A 413 -17.68 -1.77 6.83
CA ASN A 413 -17.40 -2.84 7.80
C ASN A 413 -16.47 -3.93 7.25
N GLU A 414 -16.31 -4.02 5.93
CA GLU A 414 -15.48 -5.01 5.27
C GLU A 414 -14.04 -4.52 5.11
N GLU A 415 -13.13 -5.45 4.83
CA GLU A 415 -11.76 -5.11 4.43
C GLU A 415 -11.76 -4.32 3.11
N SER A 416 -10.86 -3.34 3.00
CA SER A 416 -10.62 -2.66 1.73
C SER A 416 -10.00 -3.60 0.69
N TYR A 417 -10.04 -3.20 -0.58
CA TYR A 417 -9.33 -3.95 -1.62
C TYR A 417 -7.82 -4.03 -1.35
N LEU A 418 -7.22 -2.94 -0.84
CA LEU A 418 -5.82 -2.95 -0.40
C LEU A 418 -5.58 -3.96 0.71
N ALA A 419 -6.45 -4.01 1.73
CA ALA A 419 -6.32 -4.99 2.81
C ALA A 419 -6.39 -6.43 2.29
N TYR A 420 -7.29 -6.71 1.35
CA TYR A 420 -7.34 -8.01 0.67
C TYR A 420 -6.03 -8.33 -0.06
N GLN A 421 -5.43 -7.36 -0.74
CA GLN A 421 -4.14 -7.57 -1.41
C GLN A 421 -3.02 -7.85 -0.42
N VAL A 422 -2.89 -7.03 0.64
CA VAL A 422 -1.91 -7.25 1.73
C VAL A 422 -2.09 -8.63 2.34
N GLU A 423 -3.33 -9.01 2.64
CA GLU A 423 -3.69 -10.32 3.15
C GLU A 423 -3.23 -11.44 2.21
N ARG A 424 -3.59 -11.35 0.92
CA ARG A 424 -3.29 -12.37 -0.09
C ARG A 424 -1.80 -12.54 -0.32
N TYR A 425 -1.05 -11.44 -0.33
CA TYR A 425 0.32 -11.40 -0.82
C TYR A 425 1.37 -11.39 0.28
N ALA A 426 1.17 -10.72 1.41
CA ALA A 426 2.16 -10.65 2.50
C ALA A 426 1.88 -11.67 3.61
N CYS A 427 2.84 -12.54 3.94
CA CYS A 427 2.72 -13.47 5.07
C CYS A 427 2.66 -12.73 6.40
N VAL A 428 3.48 -11.70 6.53
CA VAL A 428 3.47 -10.74 7.64
C VAL A 428 3.58 -9.33 7.05
N TYR A 429 3.06 -8.33 7.74
CA TYR A 429 3.19 -6.93 7.35
C TYR A 429 3.40 -6.05 8.58
N MET A 430 3.97 -4.87 8.37
CA MET A 430 4.43 -3.96 9.42
C MET A 430 4.45 -2.52 8.87
N SER A 431 4.53 -1.52 9.75
CA SER A 431 4.63 -0.12 9.29
C SER A 431 6.03 0.24 8.82
N LYS A 432 7.06 -0.35 9.42
CA LYS A 432 8.47 -0.10 9.08
C LYS A 432 9.34 -1.31 9.35
N LEU A 433 10.40 -1.47 8.56
CA LEU A 433 11.30 -2.64 8.63
C LEU A 433 11.90 -2.86 10.03
N SER A 434 12.20 -1.78 10.77
CA SER A 434 12.74 -1.86 12.13
C SER A 434 11.81 -2.59 13.11
N GLU A 435 10.50 -2.65 12.87
CA GLU A 435 9.56 -3.42 13.70
C GLU A 435 9.79 -4.92 13.60
N LEU A 436 10.15 -5.43 12.42
CA LEU A 436 10.56 -6.82 12.26
C LEU A 436 11.97 -7.03 12.83
N LEU A 437 12.90 -6.13 12.50
CA LEU A 437 14.29 -6.29 12.86
C LEU A 437 14.56 -6.14 14.36
N THR A 438 13.67 -5.51 15.13
CA THR A 438 13.75 -5.48 16.60
C THR A 438 13.38 -6.81 17.26
N LEU A 439 12.62 -7.68 16.58
CA LEU A 439 12.27 -9.01 17.09
C LEU A 439 13.47 -9.98 17.04
N SER A 440 13.27 -11.19 17.59
CA SER A 440 14.27 -12.25 17.49
C SER A 440 14.39 -12.73 16.04
N PRO A 441 15.61 -12.93 15.49
CA PRO A 441 15.81 -13.58 14.19
C PRO A 441 15.33 -15.04 14.13
N ARG A 442 14.85 -15.59 15.25
CA ARG A 442 14.33 -16.94 15.42
C ARG A 442 12.83 -16.98 15.72
N THR A 443 12.14 -15.83 15.61
CA THR A 443 10.71 -15.70 15.89
C THR A 443 9.88 -16.65 15.04
N TYR A 444 8.84 -17.22 15.65
CA TYR A 444 7.83 -18.02 14.97
C TYR A 444 6.50 -17.25 14.98
N PHE A 445 6.16 -16.62 13.86
CA PHE A 445 4.91 -15.90 13.68
C PHE A 445 3.77 -16.90 13.48
N ARG A 446 2.70 -16.77 14.26
CA ARG A 446 1.48 -17.58 14.15
C ARG A 446 0.34 -16.71 13.67
N ALA A 447 -0.33 -17.13 12.60
CA ALA A 447 -1.56 -16.48 12.18
C ALA A 447 -2.66 -16.77 13.21
N PRO A 448 -3.44 -15.76 13.65
CA PRO A 448 -4.60 -16.00 14.48
C PRO A 448 -5.66 -16.78 13.68
N ARG A 449 -6.47 -17.59 14.38
CA ARG A 449 -7.64 -18.23 13.76
C ARG A 449 -8.63 -17.12 13.38
N ARG A 450 -9.05 -17.11 12.12
CA ARG A 450 -10.09 -16.19 11.65
C ARG A 450 -11.44 -16.88 11.80
N PRO A 451 -12.36 -16.34 12.60
CA PRO A 451 -13.67 -16.97 12.77
C PRO A 451 -14.43 -16.94 11.44
N LEU A 452 -15.03 -18.06 11.07
CA LEU A 452 -16.04 -18.11 10.01
C LEU A 452 -17.40 -17.71 10.60
N SER A 453 -18.31 -17.21 9.76
CA SER A 453 -19.61 -16.68 10.24
C SER A 453 -20.44 -17.70 11.05
N HIS A 454 -20.27 -19.00 10.83
CA HIS A 454 -20.97 -20.05 11.58
C HIS A 454 -20.29 -20.46 12.88
N GLU A 455 -19.10 -19.92 13.19
CA GLU A 455 -18.34 -20.27 14.40
C GLU A 455 -18.69 -19.40 15.61
N ASN A 456 -19.41 -18.29 15.39
CA ASN A 456 -19.85 -17.34 16.42
C ASN A 456 -21.38 -17.29 16.54
N VAL A 457 -22.07 -18.38 16.19
CA VAL A 457 -23.54 -18.53 16.32
C VAL A 457 -23.92 -18.91 17.74
#